data_AF-A0A7W0JC74-F1
#
_entry.id   AF-A0A7W0JC74-F1
#
_cell.length_a   1.000
_cell.length_b   1.000
_cell.length_c   1.000
_cell.angle_alpha   90.00
_cell.angle_beta   90.00
_cell.angle_gamma   90.00
#
_symmetry.space_group_name_H-M   'P 1'
#
loop_
_entity.id
_entity.type
_entity.pdbx_description
1 polymer ?
#
loop_
_entity_poly.entity_id
_entity_poly.type
_entity_poly.pdbx_seq_one_letter_code
_entity_poly.pdbx_strand_id
1 'polypeptide(L)'
;LVADIESVVISLASSVGPASPGDVAAERSQLVDALASSAGVPVIGSAVEQSWRLQAEASLGWPPIRWLHRLRPDPLRRLHLRFGERREVRSMVRSSVPAPTPVQEAQVESAVRRVYDRASGGLPIPWQQSVRRAAGAHSDEVRDALDAAVTATNLGVDRTPVWWRVVSAVQWLLVAVALVGAGWLLLLAFGGYLRLPDPATPTWHGIPLPTALLIGGVTLGLLLALVGRTLARGGAVVRRRRAESRLRSAIEPVADRLVLDPVAEELARHERARDALARAATD
;
A
#
# COMPACT_ATOMS: atom_id res chain seq x y z
N LEU A 1 -61.32 -25.56 0.62
CA LEU A 1 -60.57 -24.88 -0.47
C LEU A 1 -60.30 -23.42 -0.15
N VAL A 2 -61.27 -22.48 -0.19
CA VAL A 2 -60.99 -21.05 0.14
C VAL A 2 -60.49 -20.87 1.58
N ALA A 3 -61.13 -21.51 2.57
CA ALA A 3 -60.71 -21.44 3.97
C ALA A 3 -59.32 -22.08 4.25
N ASP A 4 -58.92 -23.10 3.48
CA ASP A 4 -57.59 -23.71 3.62
C ASP A 4 -56.49 -22.76 3.12
N ILE A 5 -56.75 -22.08 1.98
CA ILE A 5 -55.85 -21.09 1.40
C ILE A 5 -55.65 -19.92 2.36
N GLU A 6 -56.73 -19.43 2.97
CA GLU A 6 -56.67 -18.33 3.94
C GLU A 6 -55.84 -18.70 5.18
N SER A 7 -56.01 -19.92 5.72
CA SER A 7 -55.19 -20.41 6.85
C SER A 7 -53.71 -20.53 6.49
N VAL A 8 -53.41 -20.96 5.26
CA VAL A 8 -52.05 -21.11 4.73
C VAL A 8 -51.42 -19.74 4.50
N VAL A 9 -52.17 -18.77 3.97
CA VAL A 9 -51.73 -17.38 3.77
C VAL A 9 -51.42 -16.72 5.12
N ILE A 10 -52.25 -16.89 6.14
CA ILE A 10 -52.00 -16.34 7.49
C ILE A 10 -50.74 -16.96 8.11
N SER A 11 -50.56 -18.28 7.99
CA SER A 11 -49.37 -18.97 8.47
C SER A 11 -48.11 -18.48 7.73
N LEU A 12 -48.17 -18.37 6.40
CA LEU A 12 -47.06 -17.85 5.59
C LEU A 12 -46.76 -16.37 5.84
N ALA A 13 -47.78 -15.54 6.05
CA ALA A 13 -47.62 -14.12 6.37
C ALA A 13 -46.83 -13.93 7.67
N SER A 14 -47.02 -14.78 8.68
CA SER A 14 -46.23 -14.76 9.91
C SER A 14 -44.75 -15.11 9.68
N SER A 15 -44.47 -15.93 8.65
CA SER A 15 -43.11 -16.38 8.31
C SER A 15 -42.35 -15.41 7.40
N VAL A 16 -43.06 -14.60 6.60
CA VAL A 16 -42.49 -13.56 5.73
C VAL A 16 -42.42 -12.21 6.45
N GLY A 17 -43.41 -11.86 7.26
CA GLY A 17 -43.38 -10.63 8.05
C GLY A 17 -43.40 -9.33 7.22
N PRO A 18 -43.63 -8.18 7.87
CA PRO A 18 -43.77 -6.89 7.18
C PRO A 18 -42.46 -6.12 7.00
N ALA A 19 -41.36 -6.57 7.59
CA ALA A 19 -40.15 -5.79 7.71
C ALA A 19 -39.45 -5.56 6.35
N SER A 20 -39.00 -4.33 6.14
CA SER A 20 -38.12 -4.02 5.01
C SER A 20 -36.68 -4.34 5.39
N PRO A 21 -35.91 -4.94 4.47
CA PRO A 21 -34.50 -5.23 4.72
C PRO A 21 -33.65 -3.96 4.83
N GLY A 22 -32.47 -4.09 5.43
CA GLY A 22 -31.49 -3.00 5.51
C GLY A 22 -30.85 -2.67 4.17
N ASP A 23 -30.32 -1.45 4.03
CA ASP A 23 -29.62 -1.01 2.82
C ASP A 23 -28.21 -1.64 2.74
N VAL A 24 -28.06 -2.62 1.85
CA VAL A 24 -26.80 -3.32 1.58
C VAL A 24 -25.75 -2.39 0.98
N ALA A 25 -26.15 -1.38 0.21
CA ALA A 25 -25.22 -0.45 -0.44
C ALA A 25 -24.51 0.44 0.61
N ALA A 26 -25.20 0.79 1.70
CA ALA A 26 -24.61 1.53 2.81
C ALA A 26 -23.45 0.77 3.50
N GLU A 27 -23.44 -0.55 3.41
CA GLU A 27 -22.45 -1.42 4.05
C GLU A 27 -21.25 -1.76 3.17
N ARG A 28 -21.30 -1.40 1.88
CA ARG A 28 -20.22 -1.69 0.91
C ARG A 28 -18.86 -1.19 1.37
N SER A 29 -18.77 0.06 1.83
CA SER A 29 -17.50 0.67 2.22
C SER A 29 -16.87 -0.05 3.43
N GLN A 30 -17.69 -0.39 4.43
CA GLN A 30 -17.25 -1.10 5.63
C GLN A 30 -16.82 -2.53 5.32
N LEU A 31 -17.52 -3.22 4.41
CA LEU A 31 -17.11 -4.54 3.94
C LEU A 31 -15.75 -4.47 3.23
N VAL A 32 -15.60 -3.56 2.26
CA VAL A 32 -14.35 -3.38 1.52
C VAL A 32 -13.18 -3.05 2.46
N ASP A 33 -13.39 -2.18 3.44
CA ASP A 33 -12.36 -1.84 4.43
C ASP A 33 -11.95 -3.03 5.30
N ALA A 34 -12.91 -3.86 5.69
CA ALA A 34 -12.64 -5.06 6.47
C ALA A 34 -11.91 -6.13 5.65
N LEU A 35 -12.33 -6.36 4.39
CA LEU A 35 -11.65 -7.28 3.46
C LEU A 35 -10.24 -6.78 3.11
N ALA A 36 -10.05 -5.48 2.93
CA ALA A 36 -8.73 -4.89 2.72
C ALA A 36 -7.83 -5.08 3.95
N SER A 37 -8.38 -4.94 5.16
CA SER A 37 -7.64 -5.14 6.39
C SER A 37 -7.20 -6.60 6.56
N SER A 38 -8.09 -7.56 6.31
CA SER A 38 -7.78 -8.99 6.41
C SER A 38 -6.82 -9.46 5.31
N ALA A 39 -6.93 -8.93 4.10
CA ALA A 39 -6.00 -9.16 2.99
C ALA A 39 -4.60 -8.53 3.22
N GLY A 40 -4.40 -7.83 4.34
CA GLY A 40 -3.11 -7.26 4.72
C GLY A 40 -2.74 -5.99 3.94
N VAL A 41 -3.71 -5.30 3.33
CA VAL A 41 -3.47 -4.04 2.60
C VAL A 41 -2.69 -3.00 3.42
N PRO A 42 -2.95 -2.79 4.73
CA PRO A 42 -2.15 -1.87 5.55
C PRO A 42 -0.69 -2.32 5.69
N VAL A 43 -0.45 -3.63 5.80
CA VAL A 43 0.89 -4.21 5.91
C VAL A 43 1.64 -4.03 4.60
N ILE A 44 1.00 -4.36 3.46
CA ILE A 44 1.56 -4.15 2.12
C ILE A 44 1.85 -2.65 1.89
N GLY A 45 0.94 -1.76 2.28
CA GLY A 45 1.12 -0.32 2.18
C GLY A 45 2.34 0.19 2.97
N SER A 46 2.53 -0.29 4.19
CA SER A 46 3.71 0.05 5.01
C SER A 46 5.01 -0.54 4.46
N ALA A 47 4.98 -1.75 3.88
CA ALA A 47 6.12 -2.34 3.20
C ALA A 47 6.54 -1.53 1.96
N VAL A 48 5.57 -1.03 1.17
CA VAL A 48 5.81 -0.13 0.04
C VAL A 48 6.43 1.19 0.52
N GLU A 49 5.93 1.76 1.63
CA GLU A 49 6.48 2.95 2.25
C GLU A 49 7.95 2.75 2.66
N GLN A 50 8.23 1.65 3.35
CA GLN A 50 9.56 1.32 3.84
C GLN A 50 10.54 1.04 2.70
N SER A 51 10.12 0.30 1.68
CA SER A 51 10.91 0.07 0.46
C SER A 51 11.26 1.40 -0.23
N TRP A 52 10.29 2.32 -0.35
CA TRP A 52 10.53 3.64 -0.93
C TRP A 52 11.53 4.48 -0.12
N ARG A 53 11.42 4.44 1.22
CA ARG A 53 12.39 5.10 2.12
C ARG A 53 13.78 4.53 1.91
N LEU A 54 13.95 3.21 1.93
CA LEU A 54 15.24 2.55 1.72
C LEU A 54 15.84 2.90 0.35
N GLN A 55 15.05 2.90 -0.72
CA GLN A 55 15.52 3.30 -2.05
C GLN A 55 15.90 4.79 -2.12
N ALA A 56 15.18 5.65 -1.40
CA ALA A 56 15.49 7.06 -1.30
C ALA A 56 16.80 7.31 -0.54
N GLU A 57 17.03 6.60 0.58
CA GLU A 57 18.31 6.66 1.31
C GLU A 57 19.45 6.15 0.45
N ALA A 58 19.21 5.04 -0.25
CA ALA A 58 20.15 4.52 -1.22
C ALA A 58 20.41 5.54 -2.32
N SER A 59 19.45 6.29 -2.85
CA SER A 59 19.69 7.16 -4.02
C SER A 59 20.18 8.57 -3.66
N LEU A 60 19.66 9.16 -2.58
CA LEU A 60 19.85 10.57 -2.19
C LEU A 60 20.88 10.76 -1.06
N GLY A 61 21.43 9.66 -0.50
CA GLY A 61 22.47 9.72 0.52
C GLY A 61 23.76 10.37 0.01
N TRP A 62 24.46 11.09 0.91
CA TRP A 62 25.68 11.83 0.58
C TRP A 62 26.73 10.90 -0.08
N PRO A 63 27.23 11.21 -1.29
CA PRO A 63 28.10 10.31 -2.04
C PRO A 63 29.34 9.80 -1.26
N PRO A 64 30.06 10.63 -0.47
CA PRO A 64 31.21 10.16 0.31
C PRO A 64 30.83 9.18 1.43
N ILE A 65 29.69 9.42 2.10
CA ILE A 65 29.17 8.56 3.17
C ILE A 65 28.69 7.22 2.60
N ARG A 66 28.11 7.20 1.39
CA ARG A 66 27.77 5.96 0.67
C ARG A 66 29.01 5.14 0.32
N TRP A 67 30.10 5.80 -0.08
CA TRP A 67 31.37 5.12 -0.38
C TRP A 67 31.98 4.53 0.91
N LEU A 68 31.95 5.28 2.02
CA LEU A 68 32.41 4.81 3.33
C LEU A 68 31.58 3.63 3.86
N HIS A 69 30.26 3.64 3.69
CA HIS A 69 29.38 2.50 4.04
C HIS A 69 29.59 1.30 3.12
N ARG A 70 29.97 1.50 1.86
CA ARG A 70 30.31 0.41 0.92
C ARG A 70 31.70 -0.20 1.21
N LEU A 71 32.58 0.55 1.88
CA LEU A 71 33.90 0.09 2.32
C LEU A 71 33.87 -0.58 3.69
N ARG A 72 32.85 -0.35 4.52
CA ARG A 72 32.65 -1.18 5.72
C ARG A 72 32.29 -2.60 5.27
N PRO A 73 33.04 -3.63 5.71
CA PRO A 73 32.68 -5.02 5.44
C PRO A 73 31.30 -5.26 6.02
N ASP A 74 30.32 -5.42 5.14
CA ASP A 74 28.95 -5.71 5.49
C ASP A 74 28.93 -7.02 6.30
N PRO A 75 28.62 -6.99 7.61
CA PRO A 75 28.67 -8.18 8.46
C PRO A 75 27.64 -9.24 8.02
N LEU A 76 26.70 -8.87 7.15
CA LEU A 76 25.74 -9.78 6.52
C LEU A 76 26.32 -10.54 5.32
N ARG A 77 27.48 -10.15 4.77
CA ARG A 77 28.22 -10.96 3.78
C ARG A 77 28.83 -12.23 4.39
N ARG A 78 28.82 -12.36 5.73
CA ARG A 78 29.27 -13.57 6.43
C ARG A 78 28.14 -14.57 6.67
N LEU A 79 26.89 -14.22 6.39
CA LEU A 79 25.84 -15.20 6.14
C LEU A 79 25.82 -15.46 4.64
N HIS A 80 26.25 -16.66 4.23
CA HIS A 80 26.37 -17.13 2.86
C HIS A 80 25.04 -17.24 2.09
N LEU A 81 24.25 -16.17 2.03
CA LEU A 81 23.27 -16.00 0.97
C LEU A 81 24.02 -15.42 -0.22
N ARG A 82 24.46 -16.30 -1.13
CA ARG A 82 25.08 -15.95 -2.40
C ARG A 82 24.28 -14.83 -3.07
N PHE A 83 24.77 -13.60 -3.02
CA PHE A 83 24.30 -12.49 -3.85
C PHE A 83 24.83 -12.67 -5.27
N GLY A 84 24.31 -13.69 -5.93
CA GLY A 84 24.43 -13.90 -7.34
C GLY A 84 23.07 -14.15 -7.93
N GLU A 85 22.06 -13.32 -7.58
CA GLU A 85 20.83 -13.16 -8.36
C GLU A 85 19.86 -12.16 -7.70
N ARG A 86 19.72 -10.96 -8.28
CA ARG A 86 18.52 -10.11 -8.04
C ARG A 86 17.24 -10.73 -8.63
N ARG A 87 17.36 -11.85 -9.33
CA ARG A 87 16.28 -12.62 -9.96
C ARG A 87 15.74 -13.69 -9.01
N GLU A 88 16.60 -14.48 -8.38
CA GLU A 88 16.26 -15.43 -7.30
C GLU A 88 15.66 -14.79 -6.06
N VAL A 89 16.11 -13.61 -5.60
CA VAL A 89 15.45 -12.99 -4.42
C VAL A 89 14.01 -12.56 -4.75
N ARG A 90 13.74 -12.18 -6.01
CA ARG A 90 12.39 -11.86 -6.47
C ARG A 90 11.53 -13.13 -6.67
N SER A 91 12.13 -14.28 -6.96
CA SER A 91 11.42 -15.57 -7.02
C SER A 91 11.24 -16.21 -5.64
N MET A 92 12.20 -16.06 -4.72
CA MET A 92 12.12 -16.54 -3.33
C MET A 92 11.14 -15.73 -2.49
N VAL A 93 11.07 -14.40 -2.65
CA VAL A 93 10.02 -13.57 -2.01
C VAL A 93 8.62 -13.87 -2.57
N ARG A 94 8.53 -14.39 -3.82
CA ARG A 94 7.29 -14.96 -4.36
C ARG A 94 6.97 -16.35 -3.80
N SER A 95 7.98 -17.09 -3.35
CA SER A 95 7.86 -18.47 -2.85
C SER A 95 7.68 -18.57 -1.33
N SER A 96 7.65 -17.44 -0.62
CA SER A 96 7.48 -17.37 0.84
C SER A 96 6.31 -16.47 1.23
N VAL A 97 5.22 -16.48 0.45
CA VAL A 97 3.93 -15.95 0.93
C VAL A 97 3.44 -16.93 2.00
N PRO A 98 3.42 -16.55 3.28
CA PRO A 98 2.89 -17.41 4.31
C PRO A 98 1.42 -17.69 3.99
N ALA A 99 0.98 -18.94 4.17
CA ALA A 99 -0.44 -19.26 4.08
C ALA A 99 -1.26 -18.31 4.97
N PRO A 100 -2.50 -17.96 4.57
CA PRO A 100 -3.36 -17.05 5.34
C PRO A 100 -3.37 -17.49 6.82
N THR A 101 -3.03 -16.55 7.70
CA THR A 101 -3.01 -16.83 9.14
C THR A 101 -4.43 -17.08 9.64
N PRO A 102 -4.66 -17.98 10.62
CA PRO A 102 -5.98 -18.23 11.20
C PRO A 102 -6.71 -16.96 11.69
N VAL A 103 -5.94 -15.91 12.01
CA VAL A 103 -6.46 -14.59 12.40
C VAL A 103 -7.14 -13.86 11.22
N GLN A 104 -6.61 -13.99 10.01
CA GLN A 104 -7.18 -13.37 8.81
C GLN A 104 -8.51 -14.03 8.42
N GLU A 105 -8.64 -15.34 8.66
CA GLU A 105 -9.88 -16.10 8.47
C GLU A 105 -11.01 -15.55 9.35
N ALA A 106 -10.76 -15.46 10.65
CA ALA A 106 -11.72 -14.95 11.61
C ALA A 106 -12.14 -13.50 11.31
N GLN A 107 -11.24 -12.68 10.77
CA GLN A 107 -11.54 -11.30 10.40
C GLN A 107 -12.47 -11.19 9.18
N VAL A 108 -12.25 -12.01 8.14
CA VAL A 108 -13.15 -12.07 6.96
C VAL A 108 -14.53 -12.57 7.40
N GLU A 109 -14.59 -13.67 8.16
CA GLU A 109 -15.88 -14.22 8.62
C GLU A 109 -16.63 -13.20 9.49
N SER A 110 -15.95 -12.51 10.40
CA SER A 110 -16.54 -11.45 11.23
C SER A 110 -17.05 -10.28 10.39
N ALA A 111 -16.35 -9.90 9.32
CA ALA A 111 -16.77 -8.84 8.42
C ALA A 111 -18.05 -9.20 7.65
N VAL A 112 -18.07 -10.40 7.04
CA VAL A 112 -19.24 -10.94 6.34
C VAL A 112 -20.43 -11.05 7.29
N ARG A 113 -20.19 -11.53 8.52
CA ARG A 113 -21.24 -11.64 9.55
C ARG A 113 -21.87 -10.29 9.90
N ARG A 114 -21.07 -9.22 10.05
CA ARG A 114 -21.61 -7.86 10.30
C ARG A 114 -22.47 -7.33 9.15
N VAL A 115 -22.09 -7.59 7.91
CA VAL A 115 -22.90 -7.21 6.73
C VAL A 115 -24.24 -7.94 6.77
N TYR A 116 -24.20 -9.25 7.04
CA TYR A 116 -25.40 -10.07 7.22
C TYR A 116 -26.30 -9.55 8.36
N ASP A 117 -25.76 -9.32 9.55
CA ASP A 117 -26.54 -8.92 10.73
C ASP A 117 -27.29 -7.59 10.49
N ARG A 118 -26.67 -6.67 9.74
CA ARG A 118 -27.30 -5.39 9.39
C ARG A 118 -28.26 -5.50 8.22
N ALA A 119 -27.92 -6.24 7.17
CA ALA A 119 -28.77 -6.43 6.00
C ALA A 119 -30.06 -7.20 6.33
N SER A 120 -29.96 -8.19 7.22
CA SER A 120 -31.09 -9.01 7.66
C SER A 120 -31.82 -8.45 8.88
N GLY A 121 -31.36 -7.32 9.42
CA GLY A 121 -31.96 -6.62 10.55
C GLY A 121 -33.42 -6.28 10.25
N GLY A 122 -34.34 -6.93 10.97
CA GLY A 122 -35.78 -6.77 10.81
C GLY A 122 -36.48 -7.94 10.13
N LEU A 123 -35.79 -8.76 9.34
CA LEU A 123 -36.40 -9.93 8.68
C LEU A 123 -36.81 -11.01 9.70
N PRO A 124 -37.79 -11.87 9.41
CA PRO A 124 -38.05 -13.06 10.22
C PRO A 124 -36.90 -14.06 10.21
N ILE A 125 -36.82 -14.89 11.26
CA ILE A 125 -35.74 -15.87 11.46
C ILE A 125 -35.47 -16.77 10.23
N PRO A 126 -36.46 -17.31 9.50
CA PRO A 126 -36.19 -18.14 8.32
C PRO A 126 -35.44 -17.39 7.21
N TRP A 127 -35.78 -16.12 7.01
CA TRP A 127 -35.14 -15.26 6.01
C TRP A 127 -33.76 -14.80 6.45
N GLN A 128 -33.59 -14.46 7.73
CA GLN A 128 -32.27 -14.26 8.33
C GLN A 128 -31.36 -15.48 8.07
N GLN A 129 -31.82 -16.70 8.33
CA GLN A 129 -31.04 -17.91 8.06
C GLN A 129 -30.75 -18.14 6.57
N SER A 130 -31.64 -17.73 5.65
CA SER A 130 -31.40 -17.80 4.20
C SER A 130 -30.29 -16.85 3.78
N VAL A 131 -30.36 -15.58 4.20
CA VAL A 131 -29.35 -14.56 3.90
C VAL A 131 -27.99 -14.97 4.50
N ARG A 132 -27.98 -15.54 5.72
CA ARG A 132 -26.74 -16.06 6.33
C ARG A 132 -26.10 -17.17 5.51
N ARG A 133 -26.90 -18.10 4.97
CA ARG A 133 -26.41 -19.19 4.11
C ARG A 133 -25.87 -18.65 2.78
N ALA A 134 -26.55 -17.69 2.15
CA ALA A 134 -26.09 -17.07 0.92
C ALA A 134 -24.77 -16.29 1.11
N ALA A 135 -24.66 -15.53 2.20
CA ALA A 135 -23.43 -14.79 2.53
C ALA A 135 -22.24 -15.71 2.85
N GLY A 136 -22.50 -16.87 3.49
CA GLY A 136 -21.47 -17.86 3.83
C GLY A 136 -21.13 -18.84 2.71
N ALA A 137 -21.92 -18.90 1.63
CA ALA A 137 -21.77 -19.92 0.59
C ALA A 137 -20.42 -19.83 -0.16
N HIS A 138 -19.85 -18.63 -0.25
CA HIS A 138 -18.64 -18.35 -1.04
C HIS A 138 -17.43 -17.97 -0.16
N SER A 139 -17.39 -18.38 1.12
CA SER A 139 -16.32 -17.96 2.04
C SER A 139 -14.91 -18.30 1.56
N ASP A 140 -14.74 -19.49 0.99
CA ASP A 140 -13.45 -19.97 0.47
C ASP A 140 -13.08 -19.25 -0.82
N GLU A 141 -14.06 -19.07 -1.73
CA GLU A 141 -13.86 -18.32 -2.98
C GLU A 141 -13.51 -16.84 -2.73
N VAL A 142 -14.05 -16.23 -1.69
CA VAL A 142 -13.70 -14.86 -1.28
C VAL A 142 -12.21 -14.77 -0.96
N ARG A 143 -11.66 -15.75 -0.21
CA ARG A 143 -10.24 -15.77 0.13
C ARG A 143 -9.37 -15.87 -1.12
N ASP A 144 -9.65 -16.84 -1.98
CA ASP A 144 -8.86 -17.08 -3.19
C ASP A 144 -8.94 -15.88 -4.15
N ALA A 145 -10.12 -15.27 -4.28
CA ALA A 145 -10.32 -14.08 -5.09
C ALA A 145 -9.60 -12.84 -4.51
N LEU A 146 -9.56 -12.69 -3.19
CA LEU A 146 -8.79 -11.62 -2.53
C LEU A 146 -7.29 -11.81 -2.77
N ASP A 147 -6.76 -13.01 -2.60
CA ASP A 147 -5.34 -13.30 -2.86
C ASP A 147 -4.97 -13.05 -4.33
N ALA A 148 -5.82 -13.50 -5.26
CA ALA A 148 -5.66 -13.25 -6.68
C ALA A 148 -5.70 -11.75 -7.02
N ALA A 149 -6.65 -10.99 -6.44
CA ALA A 149 -6.77 -9.55 -6.66
C ALA A 149 -5.55 -8.77 -6.14
N VAL A 150 -5.06 -9.13 -4.95
CA VAL A 150 -3.84 -8.54 -4.37
C VAL A 150 -2.62 -8.87 -5.23
N THR A 151 -2.47 -10.13 -5.65
CA THR A 151 -1.33 -10.59 -6.46
C THR A 151 -1.32 -9.98 -7.86
N ALA A 152 -2.49 -9.80 -8.48
CA ALA A 152 -2.62 -9.15 -9.77
C ALA A 152 -2.34 -7.64 -9.73
N THR A 153 -2.44 -7.01 -8.56
CA THR A 153 -2.29 -5.56 -8.41
C THR A 153 -0.83 -5.14 -8.57
N ASN A 154 -0.53 -4.42 -9.66
CA ASN A 154 0.79 -3.84 -9.85
C ASN A 154 1.00 -2.57 -8.99
N LEU A 155 1.76 -2.73 -7.91
CA LEU A 155 2.10 -1.66 -6.97
C LEU A 155 3.16 -0.68 -7.51
N GLY A 156 3.80 -0.97 -8.65
CA GLY A 156 4.78 -0.08 -9.28
C GLY A 156 6.08 0.11 -8.51
N VAL A 157 6.42 -0.83 -7.62
CA VAL A 157 7.60 -0.78 -6.73
C VAL A 157 8.93 -0.82 -7.50
N ASP A 158 8.90 -1.29 -8.76
CA ASP A 158 10.10 -1.51 -9.57
C ASP A 158 10.69 -0.26 -10.23
N ARG A 159 9.95 0.85 -10.30
CA ARG A 159 10.43 2.05 -11.01
C ARG A 159 11.01 3.06 -10.03
N THR A 160 12.33 3.11 -9.97
CA THR A 160 13.04 4.25 -9.38
C THR A 160 12.73 5.50 -10.23
N PRO A 161 12.30 6.60 -9.60
CA PRO A 161 11.91 7.80 -10.33
C PRO A 161 13.15 8.49 -10.91
N VAL A 162 13.04 8.94 -12.17
CA VAL A 162 14.18 9.51 -12.92
C VAL A 162 14.79 10.72 -12.22
N TRP A 163 13.98 11.54 -11.54
CA TRP A 163 14.47 12.70 -10.80
C TRP A 163 15.45 12.34 -9.68
N TRP A 164 15.38 11.13 -9.08
CA TRP A 164 16.41 10.67 -8.14
C TRP A 164 17.76 10.56 -8.82
N ARG A 165 17.81 10.03 -10.04
CA ARG A 165 19.05 9.92 -10.82
C ARG A 165 19.61 11.31 -11.13
N VAL A 166 18.75 12.27 -11.48
CA VAL A 166 19.14 13.66 -11.72
C VAL A 166 19.73 14.29 -10.45
N VAL A 167 19.04 14.17 -9.30
CA VAL A 167 19.55 14.70 -8.02
C VAL A 167 20.86 14.04 -7.64
N SER A 168 21.00 12.71 -7.79
CA SER A 168 22.27 12.02 -7.56
C SER A 168 23.38 12.52 -8.48
N ALA A 169 23.09 12.78 -9.77
CA ALA A 169 24.07 13.30 -10.72
C ALA A 169 24.53 14.71 -10.34
N VAL A 170 23.60 15.58 -9.94
CA VAL A 170 23.91 16.93 -9.45
C VAL A 170 24.73 16.88 -8.17
N GLN A 171 24.43 15.98 -7.24
CA GLN A 171 25.25 15.79 -6.02
C GLN A 171 26.69 15.36 -6.37
N TRP A 172 26.86 14.45 -7.33
CA TRP A 172 28.19 14.06 -7.79
C TRP A 172 28.96 15.21 -8.44
N LEU A 173 28.27 16.05 -9.23
CA LEU A 173 28.86 17.24 -9.81
C LEU A 173 29.33 18.22 -8.72
N LEU A 174 28.51 18.45 -7.69
CA LEU A 174 28.88 19.32 -6.56
C LEU A 174 30.07 18.76 -5.76
N VAL A 175 30.14 17.45 -5.55
CA VAL A 175 31.29 16.81 -4.93
C VAL A 175 32.55 16.97 -5.79
N ALA A 176 32.45 16.81 -7.11
CA ALA A 176 33.56 17.02 -8.03
C ALA A 176 34.07 18.47 -7.97
N VAL A 177 33.16 19.45 -7.97
CA VAL A 177 33.49 20.87 -7.81
C VAL A 177 34.21 21.13 -6.47
N ALA A 178 33.72 20.54 -5.38
CA ALA A 178 34.37 20.66 -4.07
C ALA A 178 35.77 20.02 -4.03
N LEU A 179 35.96 18.86 -4.69
CA LEU A 179 37.26 18.20 -4.79
C LEU A 179 38.27 19.02 -5.61
N VAL A 180 37.83 19.66 -6.69
CA VAL A 180 38.66 20.58 -7.47
C VAL A 180 39.11 21.76 -6.61
N GLY A 181 38.18 22.38 -5.86
CA GLY A 181 38.52 23.45 -4.90
C GLY A 181 39.49 23.00 -3.81
N ALA A 182 39.29 21.81 -3.25
CA ALA A 182 40.18 21.23 -2.25
C ALA A 182 41.58 20.93 -2.82
N GLY A 183 41.66 20.36 -4.03
CA GLY A 183 42.92 20.09 -4.71
C GLY A 183 43.70 21.38 -5.01
N TRP A 184 43.01 22.45 -5.40
CA TRP A 184 43.61 23.76 -5.60
C TRP A 184 44.19 24.34 -4.31
N LEU A 185 43.44 24.25 -3.19
CA LEU A 185 43.93 24.66 -1.87
C LEU A 185 45.13 23.84 -1.41
N LEU A 186 45.14 22.54 -1.70
CA LEU A 186 46.24 21.65 -1.35
C LEU A 186 47.51 22.00 -2.13
N LEU A 187 47.39 22.38 -3.41
CA LEU A 187 48.50 22.89 -4.22
C LEU A 187 49.05 24.21 -3.69
N LEU A 188 48.17 25.15 -3.30
CA LEU A 188 48.59 26.42 -2.69
C LEU A 188 49.29 26.20 -1.34
N ALA A 189 48.75 25.33 -0.48
CA ALA A 189 49.34 24.98 0.80
C ALA A 189 50.71 24.29 0.64
N PHE A 190 50.83 23.37 -0.33
CA PHE A 190 52.09 22.72 -0.64
C PHE A 190 53.11 23.70 -1.24
N GLY A 191 52.66 24.64 -2.09
CA GLY A 191 53.48 25.71 -2.63
C GLY A 191 54.02 26.65 -1.55
N GLY A 192 53.16 27.05 -0.61
CA GLY A 192 53.55 27.84 0.56
C GLY A 192 54.50 27.09 1.50
N TYR A 193 54.29 25.78 1.71
CA TYR A 193 55.20 24.92 2.47
C TYR A 193 56.60 24.84 1.83
N LEU A 194 56.66 24.79 0.50
CA LEU A 194 57.91 24.81 -0.28
C LEU A 194 58.53 26.23 -0.43
N ARG A 195 57.92 27.27 0.15
CA ARG A 195 58.33 28.68 0.01
C ARG A 195 58.47 29.16 -1.44
N LEU A 196 57.60 28.69 -2.33
CA LEU A 196 57.49 29.22 -3.69
C LEU A 196 56.91 30.66 -3.65
N PRO A 197 57.26 31.54 -4.60
CA PRO A 197 56.66 32.88 -4.69
C PRO A 197 55.14 32.79 -4.76
N ASP A 198 54.42 33.60 -3.96
CA ASP A 198 52.97 33.54 -3.87
C ASP A 198 52.32 33.88 -5.23
N PRO A 199 51.57 32.94 -5.83
CA PRO A 199 50.79 33.25 -7.02
C PRO A 199 49.65 34.21 -6.64
N ALA A 200 49.40 35.23 -7.47
CA ALA A 200 48.27 36.13 -7.30
C ALA A 200 46.96 35.32 -7.35
N THR A 201 46.36 35.09 -6.19
CA THR A 201 45.08 34.37 -6.11
C THR A 201 43.95 35.37 -6.31
N PRO A 202 43.05 35.15 -7.29
CA PRO A 202 41.91 36.02 -7.48
C PRO A 202 40.97 35.89 -6.26
N THR A 203 40.68 37.03 -5.63
CA THR A 203 39.79 37.13 -4.47
C THR A 203 38.42 37.65 -4.91
N TRP A 204 37.36 37.15 -4.30
CA TRP A 204 36.01 37.70 -4.49
C TRP A 204 35.49 38.12 -3.11
N HIS A 205 35.24 39.43 -2.93
CA HIS A 205 34.78 40.01 -1.65
C HIS A 205 35.67 39.68 -0.43
N GLY A 206 36.99 39.63 -0.61
CA GLY A 206 37.94 39.38 0.49
C GLY A 206 38.10 37.90 0.89
N ILE A 207 37.36 36.98 0.26
CA ILE A 207 37.52 35.54 0.45
C ILE A 207 38.30 34.98 -0.75
N PRO A 208 39.34 34.13 -0.53
CA PRO A 208 39.98 33.41 -1.62
C PRO A 208 38.94 32.56 -2.36
N LEU A 209 38.86 32.71 -3.69
CA LEU A 209 37.96 31.93 -4.56
C LEU A 209 37.95 30.42 -4.26
N PRO A 210 39.10 29.76 -3.96
CA PRO A 210 39.12 28.34 -3.63
C PRO A 210 38.33 27.99 -2.35
N THR A 211 38.37 28.86 -1.33
CA THR A 211 37.62 28.70 -0.08
C THR A 211 36.12 28.88 -0.32
N ALA A 212 35.74 29.85 -1.14
CA ALA A 212 34.34 30.08 -1.52
C ALA A 212 33.75 28.90 -2.33
N LEU A 213 34.55 28.32 -3.25
CA LEU A 213 34.20 27.11 -4.01
C LEU A 213 33.99 25.89 -3.10
N LEU A 214 34.88 25.71 -2.13
CA LEU A 214 34.81 24.60 -1.18
C LEU A 214 33.59 24.72 -0.27
N ILE A 215 33.40 25.89 0.37
CA ILE A 215 32.26 26.14 1.26
C ILE A 215 30.96 26.05 0.45
N GLY A 216 30.86 26.77 -0.67
CA GLY A 216 29.67 26.77 -1.52
C GLY A 216 29.27 25.37 -2.01
N GLY A 217 30.22 24.57 -2.47
CA GLY A 217 29.97 23.20 -2.92
C GLY A 217 29.47 22.29 -1.81
N VAL A 218 30.08 22.37 -0.62
CA VAL A 218 29.67 21.57 0.56
C VAL A 218 28.29 22.01 1.07
N THR A 219 28.07 23.31 1.26
CA THR A 219 26.81 23.84 1.80
C THR A 219 25.64 23.56 0.85
N LEU A 220 25.83 23.78 -0.46
CA LEU A 220 24.79 23.52 -1.46
C LEU A 220 24.52 22.01 -1.62
N GLY A 221 25.57 21.18 -1.58
CA GLY A 221 25.44 19.72 -1.62
C GLY A 221 24.67 19.16 -0.42
N LEU A 222 24.93 19.70 0.78
CA LEU A 222 24.20 19.33 2.00
C LEU A 222 22.74 19.78 1.96
N LEU A 223 22.48 21.00 1.49
CA LEU A 223 21.12 21.55 1.37
C LEU A 223 20.30 20.72 0.37
N LEU A 224 20.88 20.39 -0.79
CA LEU A 224 20.21 19.55 -1.79
C LEU A 224 19.93 18.14 -1.27
N ALA A 225 20.85 17.55 -0.49
CA ALA A 225 20.63 16.26 0.17
C ALA A 225 19.49 16.31 1.19
N LEU A 226 19.42 17.38 1.99
CA LEU A 226 18.37 17.56 2.98
C LEU A 226 16.99 17.70 2.33
N VAL A 227 16.88 18.57 1.31
CA VAL A 227 15.64 18.78 0.55
C VAL A 227 15.22 17.51 -0.19
N GLY A 228 16.16 16.79 -0.80
CA GLY A 228 15.88 15.50 -1.43
C GLY A 228 15.30 14.49 -0.43
N ARG A 229 15.89 14.40 0.77
CA ARG A 229 15.45 13.46 1.82
C ARG A 229 14.07 13.81 2.38
N THR A 230 13.75 15.10 2.56
CA THR A 230 12.42 15.52 3.03
C THR A 230 11.35 15.24 1.98
N LEU A 231 11.60 15.58 0.71
CA LEU A 231 10.68 15.29 -0.40
C LEU A 231 10.45 13.78 -0.56
N ALA A 232 11.49 12.96 -0.41
CA ALA A 232 11.36 11.51 -0.53
C ALA A 232 10.54 10.89 0.61
N ARG A 233 10.67 11.41 1.85
CA ARG A 233 9.83 10.99 2.99
C ARG A 233 8.35 11.32 2.76
N GLY A 234 8.05 12.53 2.28
CA GLY A 234 6.67 12.90 1.91
C GLY A 234 6.13 12.03 0.78
N GLY A 235 6.97 11.74 -0.22
CA GLY A 235 6.62 10.85 -1.33
C GLY A 235 6.32 9.40 -0.92
N ALA A 236 6.87 8.93 0.20
CA ALA A 236 6.63 7.59 0.74
C ALA A 236 5.17 7.43 1.20
N VAL A 237 4.65 8.40 1.95
CA VAL A 237 3.27 8.40 2.47
C VAL A 237 2.27 8.46 1.32
N VAL A 238 2.52 9.31 0.32
CA VAL A 238 1.66 9.39 -0.87
C VAL A 238 1.63 8.06 -1.64
N ARG A 239 2.78 7.38 -1.75
CA ARG A 239 2.86 6.08 -2.43
C ARG A 239 2.19 4.97 -1.65
N ARG A 240 2.30 4.96 -0.32
CA ARG A 240 1.52 4.08 0.54
C ARG A 240 0.03 4.25 0.29
N ARG A 241 -0.49 5.48 0.36
CA ARG A 241 -1.91 5.76 0.14
C ARG A 241 -2.38 5.33 -1.25
N ARG A 242 -1.56 5.56 -2.30
CA ARG A 242 -1.86 5.09 -3.65
C ARG A 242 -1.85 3.58 -3.79
N ALA A 243 -0.92 2.89 -3.14
CA ALA A 243 -0.87 1.43 -3.10
C ALA A 243 -2.11 0.87 -2.40
N GLU A 244 -2.44 1.38 -1.22
CA GLU A 244 -3.65 0.99 -0.48
C GLU A 244 -4.92 1.26 -1.29
N SER A 245 -5.03 2.43 -1.92
CA SER A 245 -6.18 2.76 -2.76
C SER A 245 -6.33 1.83 -3.96
N ARG A 246 -5.23 1.48 -4.65
CA ARG A 246 -5.28 0.53 -5.77
C ARG A 246 -5.70 -0.87 -5.33
N LEU A 247 -5.20 -1.32 -4.18
CA LEU A 247 -5.58 -2.61 -3.60
C LEU A 247 -7.05 -2.62 -3.19
N ARG A 248 -7.56 -1.56 -2.54
CA ARG A 248 -8.99 -1.43 -2.24
C ARG A 248 -9.85 -1.50 -3.49
N SER A 249 -9.49 -0.77 -4.55
CA SER A 249 -10.22 -0.82 -5.83
C SER A 249 -10.15 -2.19 -6.52
N ALA A 250 -9.14 -3.01 -6.26
CA ALA A 250 -9.08 -4.39 -6.75
C ALA A 250 -9.94 -5.35 -5.91
N ILE A 251 -10.18 -5.03 -4.64
CA ILE A 251 -11.01 -5.82 -3.72
C ILE A 251 -12.50 -5.52 -3.89
N GLU A 252 -12.84 -4.29 -4.30
CA GLU A 252 -14.21 -3.85 -4.56
C GLU A 252 -15.04 -4.85 -5.39
N PRO A 253 -14.61 -5.31 -6.58
CA PRO A 253 -15.35 -6.30 -7.36
C PRO A 253 -15.53 -7.67 -6.67
N VAL A 254 -14.59 -8.04 -5.79
CA VAL A 254 -14.67 -9.29 -5.02
C VAL A 254 -15.77 -9.18 -3.96
N ALA A 255 -15.81 -8.05 -3.26
CA ALA A 255 -16.83 -7.74 -2.26
C ALA A 255 -18.23 -7.71 -2.88
N ASP A 256 -18.36 -7.02 -4.03
CA ASP A 256 -19.61 -6.90 -4.76
C ASP A 256 -20.11 -8.29 -5.18
N ARG A 257 -19.30 -9.01 -5.96
CA ARG A 257 -19.72 -10.27 -6.60
C ARG A 257 -19.97 -11.42 -5.63
N LEU A 258 -19.14 -11.57 -4.59
CA LEU A 258 -19.16 -12.78 -3.76
C LEU A 258 -19.92 -12.60 -2.44
N VAL A 259 -20.25 -11.37 -2.05
CA VAL A 259 -20.92 -11.09 -0.77
C VAL A 259 -22.16 -10.23 -0.96
N LEU A 260 -22.04 -9.07 -1.62
CA LEU A 260 -23.16 -8.13 -1.73
C LEU A 260 -24.22 -8.61 -2.72
N ASP A 261 -23.84 -9.10 -3.89
CA ASP A 261 -24.76 -9.58 -4.92
C ASP A 261 -25.61 -10.78 -4.43
N PRO A 262 -25.03 -11.83 -3.81
CA PRO A 262 -25.83 -12.95 -3.27
C PRO A 262 -26.78 -12.51 -2.15
N VAL A 263 -26.37 -11.58 -1.29
CA VAL A 263 -27.22 -11.03 -0.23
C VAL A 263 -28.36 -10.22 -0.84
N ALA A 264 -28.07 -9.34 -1.80
CA ALA A 264 -29.07 -8.55 -2.50
C ALA A 264 -30.09 -9.44 -3.24
N GLU A 265 -29.65 -10.55 -3.83
CA GLU A 265 -30.54 -11.52 -4.48
C GLU A 265 -31.53 -12.18 -3.49
N GLU A 266 -31.05 -12.58 -2.31
CA GLU A 266 -31.92 -13.14 -1.27
C GLU A 266 -32.91 -12.11 -0.73
N LEU A 267 -32.49 -10.85 -0.55
CA LEU A 267 -33.38 -9.76 -0.15
C LEU A 267 -34.45 -9.49 -1.21
N ALA A 268 -34.07 -9.47 -2.50
CA ALA A 268 -35.03 -9.34 -3.60
C ALA A 268 -35.96 -10.55 -3.71
N ARG A 269 -35.53 -11.75 -3.27
CA ARG A 269 -36.40 -12.93 -3.17
C ARG A 269 -37.43 -12.77 -2.04
N HIS A 270 -37.03 -12.19 -0.91
CA HIS A 270 -37.92 -11.87 0.19
C HIS A 270 -39.01 -10.86 -0.24
N GLU A 271 -38.62 -9.77 -0.90
CA GLU A 271 -39.56 -8.77 -1.41
C GLU A 271 -40.57 -9.38 -2.37
N ARG A 272 -40.12 -10.21 -3.32
CA ARG A 272 -41.01 -10.93 -4.25
C ARG A 272 -41.99 -11.85 -3.52
N ALA A 273 -41.55 -12.54 -2.45
CA ALA A 273 -42.42 -13.39 -1.64
C ALA A 273 -43.48 -12.58 -0.89
N ARG A 274 -43.10 -11.42 -0.35
CA ARG A 274 -44.01 -10.49 0.33
C ARG A 274 -45.07 -9.94 -0.64
N ASP A 275 -44.64 -9.51 -1.83
CA ASP A 275 -45.56 -8.98 -2.85
C ASP A 275 -46.53 -10.04 -3.38
N ALA A 276 -46.08 -11.29 -3.51
CA ALA A 276 -46.94 -12.40 -3.89
C ALA A 276 -47.99 -12.72 -2.82
N LEU A 277 -47.61 -12.69 -1.53
CA LEU A 277 -48.55 -12.85 -0.42
C LEU A 277 -49.55 -11.70 -0.34
N ALA A 278 -49.12 -10.45 -0.54
CA ALA A 278 -50.01 -9.30 -0.54
C ALA A 278 -51.07 -9.38 -1.66
N ARG A 279 -50.67 -9.82 -2.86
CA ARG A 279 -51.61 -10.08 -3.96
C ARG A 279 -52.61 -11.19 -3.61
N ALA A 280 -52.12 -12.33 -3.11
CA ALA A 280 -52.97 -13.46 -2.74
C ALA A 280 -53.92 -13.19 -1.56
N ALA A 281 -53.63 -12.20 -0.72
CA ALA A 281 -54.53 -11.77 0.36
C ALA A 281 -55.59 -10.76 -0.10
N THR A 282 -55.47 -10.21 -1.31
CA THR A 282 -56.40 -9.22 -1.88
C THR A 282 -57.38 -9.84 -2.89
N ASP A 283 -57.00 -10.97 -3.51
CA ASP A 283 -57.84 -11.80 -4.40
C ASP A 283 -58.73 -12.78 -3.63
#